data_AF-A0A9E3EQU2-F1
#
_entry.id   AF-A0A9E3EQU2-F1
#
_cell.length_a   1.000
_cell.length_b   1.000
_cell.length_c   1.000
_cell.angle_alpha   90.00
_cell.angle_beta   90.00
_cell.angle_gamma   90.00
#
_symmetry.space_group_name_H-M   'P 1'
#
loop_
_entity.id
_entity.type
_entity.pdbx_description
1 polymer ?
#
loop_
_entity_poly.entity_id
_entity_poly.type
_entity_poly.pdbx_seq_one_letter_code
_entity_poly.pdbx_strand_id
1 'polypeptide(L)'
;IELIQKIFPIRTCTRSLPPEAKPSEPCLRLHLNRCPGPCRGIANDSAAYLRVIEEVCAFLGGEREDLVDRLRRQMFEASQQLNFERAAWLRDALRSVDELLIGQRLITGAVEANNLFIVYPSAKEGYNEIFFVRHGRLVRQECVPHEPEMMCNRIYVLLEQAAQLGEPPSIVGKAEVDQINIISRWLHRHSDDRAFFPFQQALVDSDEAQRLVQRVWVEVDAARALQVEEPQQEAVYNDPL
;
A
#
# COMPACT_ATOMS: atom_id res chain seq x y z
N ILE A 1 11.07 0.78 14.13
CA ILE A 1 11.26 1.13 15.56
C ILE A 1 10.72 2.54 15.88
N GLU A 2 11.01 3.57 15.08
CA GLU A 2 10.52 4.94 15.36
C GLU A 2 8.98 5.05 15.44
N LEU A 3 8.25 4.29 14.63
CA LEU A 3 6.78 4.33 14.67
C LEU A 3 6.20 3.75 15.97
N ILE A 4 6.77 2.65 16.48
CA ILE A 4 6.38 2.07 17.76
C ILE A 4 6.57 3.10 18.88
N GLN A 5 7.64 3.89 18.81
CA GLN A 5 7.90 4.97 19.78
C GLN A 5 6.98 6.19 19.62
N LYS A 6 6.29 6.32 18.47
CA LYS A 6 5.26 7.35 18.25
C LYS A 6 3.88 6.88 18.72
N ILE A 7 3.58 5.58 18.59
CA ILE A 7 2.28 4.99 18.94
C ILE A 7 2.23 4.59 20.42
N PHE A 8 3.33 4.07 20.96
CA PHE A 8 3.42 3.63 22.34
C PHE A 8 4.40 4.53 23.09
N PRO A 9 3.98 5.19 24.19
CA PRO A 9 4.88 5.99 25.00
C PRO A 9 5.81 5.05 25.78
N ILE A 10 6.83 4.56 25.11
CA ILE A 10 7.82 3.64 25.67
C ILE A 10 9.12 4.36 26.01
N ARG A 11 9.77 3.87 27.05
CA ARG A 11 11.11 4.30 27.40
C ARG A 11 12.09 3.80 26.33
N THR A 12 12.95 4.70 25.85
CA THR A 12 14.02 4.34 24.92
C THR A 12 15.39 4.79 25.42
N CYS A 13 15.48 5.32 26.64
CA CYS A 13 16.75 5.75 27.21
C CYS A 13 17.51 4.53 27.76
N THR A 14 18.82 4.54 27.56
CA THR A 14 19.74 3.44 27.91
C THR A 14 20.18 3.44 29.38
N ARG A 15 19.70 4.37 30.21
CA ARG A 15 20.04 4.40 31.65
C ARG A 15 19.62 3.10 32.34
N SER A 16 20.34 2.66 33.37
CA SER A 16 19.85 1.59 34.24
C SER A 16 18.74 2.09 35.17
N LEU A 17 17.80 1.22 35.51
CA LEU A 17 16.74 1.45 36.51
C LEU A 17 16.96 0.48 37.68
N PRO A 18 16.78 0.91 38.95
CA PRO A 18 16.52 2.28 39.40
C PRO A 18 17.75 3.19 39.22
N PRO A 19 17.57 4.52 39.01
CA PRO A 19 18.70 5.42 38.87
C PRO A 19 19.46 5.57 40.21
N GLU A 20 20.79 5.46 40.17
CA GLU A 20 21.66 5.62 41.35
C GLU A 20 21.66 7.06 41.90
N ALA A 21 21.25 8.05 41.09
CA ALA A 21 21.24 9.47 41.43
C ALA A 21 19.83 10.03 41.59
N LYS A 22 19.67 11.03 42.49
CA LYS A 22 18.44 11.80 42.73
C LYS A 22 17.79 12.25 41.41
N PRO A 23 16.45 12.39 41.35
CA PRO A 23 15.76 12.69 40.10
C PRO A 23 16.27 14.01 39.53
N SER A 24 16.95 13.92 38.38
CA SER A 24 17.25 15.08 37.56
C SER A 24 15.94 15.75 37.13
N GLU A 25 16.03 17.01 36.69
CA GLU A 25 14.92 17.69 36.01
C GLU A 25 14.25 16.77 34.96
N PRO A 26 12.94 16.97 34.70
CA PRO A 26 12.21 16.14 33.77
C PRO A 26 12.92 16.17 32.42
N CYS A 27 13.22 15.02 31.84
CA CYS A 27 13.87 15.00 30.54
C CYS A 27 12.91 15.55 29.48
N LEU A 28 13.45 16.08 28.38
CA LEU A 28 12.66 16.63 27.29
C LEU A 28 11.57 15.66 26.80
N ARG A 29 11.85 14.35 26.77
CA ARG A 29 10.87 13.34 26.35
C ARG A 29 9.69 13.20 27.33
N LEU A 30 9.94 13.38 28.63
CA LEU A 30 8.89 13.44 29.64
C LEU A 30 8.08 14.73 29.51
N HIS A 31 8.74 15.87 29.30
CA HIS A 31 8.07 17.15 29.04
C HIS A 31 7.18 17.13 27.79
N LEU A 32 7.61 16.41 26.75
CA LEU A 32 6.87 16.23 25.50
C LEU A 32 5.86 15.07 25.55
N ASN A 33 5.60 14.48 26.73
CA ASN A 33 4.72 13.32 26.92
C ASN A 33 5.05 12.09 26.04
N ARG A 34 6.28 11.98 25.54
CA ARG A 34 6.75 10.84 24.72
C ARG A 34 7.29 9.68 25.56
N CYS A 35 7.38 9.85 26.87
CA CYS A 35 7.84 8.84 27.80
C CYS A 35 7.13 9.06 29.14
N PRO A 36 6.56 8.01 29.77
CA PRO A 36 5.84 8.12 31.04
C PRO A 36 6.78 8.33 32.25
N GLY A 37 8.09 8.44 32.01
CA GLY A 37 9.07 8.76 33.05
C GLY A 37 9.23 7.68 34.14
N PRO A 38 9.34 6.37 33.80
CA PRO A 38 9.51 5.32 34.80
C PRO A 38 10.78 5.53 35.65
N CYS A 39 11.77 6.24 35.12
CA CYS A 39 13.00 6.61 35.83
C CYS A 39 12.81 7.60 36.98
N ARG A 40 11.70 8.33 37.06
CA ARG A 40 11.45 9.29 38.15
C ARG A 40 10.44 8.77 39.17
N GLY A 41 9.94 7.54 39.01
CA GLY A 41 8.83 7.02 39.81
C GLY A 41 7.51 7.79 39.60
N ILE A 42 7.43 8.64 38.57
CA ILE A 42 6.22 9.44 38.23
C ILE A 42 5.15 8.57 37.56
N ALA A 43 5.53 7.40 37.05
CA ALA A 43 4.57 6.39 36.66
C ALA A 43 3.86 5.88 37.93
N ASN A 44 2.79 6.57 38.32
CA ASN A 44 1.95 6.25 39.48
C ASN A 44 1.25 4.88 39.38
N ASP A 45 1.52 4.09 38.35
CA ASP A 45 1.06 2.71 38.25
C ASP A 45 2.02 1.92 37.35
N SER A 46 2.94 1.16 37.96
CA SER A 46 3.81 0.22 37.24
C SER A 46 3.01 -0.77 36.39
N ALA A 47 1.78 -1.09 36.79
CA ALA A 47 0.88 -1.95 36.04
C ALA A 47 0.34 -1.26 34.77
N ALA A 48 0.19 0.07 34.77
CA ALA A 48 -0.19 0.80 33.56
C ALA A 48 0.96 0.83 32.52
N TYR A 49 2.21 0.97 32.96
CA TYR A 49 3.36 0.90 32.05
C TYR A 49 3.57 -0.51 31.49
N LEU A 50 3.39 -1.54 32.32
CA LEU A 50 3.46 -2.94 31.88
C LEU A 50 2.39 -3.24 30.81
N ARG A 51 1.16 -2.74 30.98
CA ARG A 51 0.12 -2.86 29.96
C ARG A 51 0.53 -2.27 28.60
N VAL A 52 1.18 -1.10 28.60
CA VAL A 52 1.71 -0.50 27.35
C VAL A 52 2.80 -1.38 26.72
N ILE A 53 3.64 -2.05 27.52
CA ILE A 53 4.65 -2.99 27.01
C ILE A 53 4.01 -4.27 26.46
N GLU A 54 3.00 -4.81 27.15
CA GLU A 54 2.22 -5.96 26.68
C GLU A 54 1.53 -5.66 25.35
N GLU A 55 0.96 -4.46 25.18
CA GLU A 55 0.38 -4.02 23.92
C GLU A 55 1.41 -3.93 22.79
N VAL A 56 2.63 -3.46 23.08
CA VAL A 56 3.74 -3.46 22.11
C VAL A 56 4.16 -4.87 21.72
N CYS A 57 4.24 -5.78 22.70
CA CYS A 57 4.57 -7.18 22.45
C CYS A 57 3.48 -7.88 21.62
N ALA A 58 2.20 -7.66 21.93
CA ALA A 58 1.08 -8.19 21.15
C ALA A 58 1.06 -7.66 19.72
N PHE A 59 1.35 -6.37 19.54
CA PHE A 59 1.49 -5.74 18.22
C PHE A 59 2.60 -6.39 17.39
N LEU A 60 3.77 -6.64 18.01
CA LEU A 60 4.89 -7.32 17.35
C LEU A 60 4.63 -8.82 17.14
N GLY A 61 3.79 -9.44 17.97
CA GLY A 61 3.43 -10.86 17.96
C GLY A 61 2.34 -11.25 16.96
N GLY A 62 1.66 -10.29 16.33
CA GLY A 62 0.73 -10.55 15.21
C GLY A 62 -0.76 -10.40 15.53
N GLU A 63 -1.15 -10.07 16.76
CA GLU A 63 -2.54 -9.75 17.17
C GLU A 63 -2.93 -8.33 16.72
N ARG A 64 -3.12 -8.18 15.40
CA ARG A 64 -3.15 -6.88 14.69
C ARG A 64 -4.55 -6.30 14.48
N GLU A 65 -5.59 -7.12 14.33
CA GLU A 65 -6.96 -6.62 14.10
C GLU A 65 -7.56 -5.97 15.35
N ASP A 66 -7.33 -6.59 16.51
CA ASP A 66 -7.84 -6.07 17.77
C ASP A 66 -7.25 -4.70 18.14
N LEU A 67 -6.05 -4.35 17.66
CA LEU A 67 -5.41 -3.08 18.00
C LEU A 67 -6.07 -1.88 17.33
N VAL A 68 -6.44 -1.98 16.04
CA VAL A 68 -7.07 -0.87 15.30
C VAL A 68 -8.43 -0.55 15.91
N ASP A 69 -9.21 -1.58 16.22
CA ASP A 69 -10.53 -1.41 16.83
C ASP A 69 -10.41 -0.85 18.26
N ARG A 70 -9.41 -1.29 19.04
CA ARG A 70 -9.11 -0.69 20.35
C ARG A 70 -8.71 0.77 20.24
N LEU A 71 -7.82 1.14 19.32
CA LEU A 71 -7.38 2.53 19.12
C LEU A 71 -8.53 3.43 18.64
N ARG A 72 -9.41 2.93 17.76
CA ARG A 72 -10.64 3.62 17.34
C ARG A 72 -11.58 3.85 18.52
N ARG A 73 -11.77 2.83 19.36
CA ARG A 73 -12.60 2.94 20.57
C ARG A 73 -12.05 3.97 21.54
N GLN A 74 -10.75 3.93 21.83
CA GLN A 74 -10.09 4.90 22.70
C GLN A 74 -10.13 6.32 22.14
N MET A 75 -10.02 6.50 20.82
CA MET A 75 -10.16 7.81 20.17
C MET A 75 -11.57 8.36 20.37
N PHE A 76 -12.58 7.50 20.19
CA PHE A 76 -13.98 7.87 20.36
C PHE A 76 -14.31 8.21 21.83
N GLU A 77 -13.79 7.43 22.78
CA GLU A 77 -13.89 7.71 24.21
C GLU A 77 -13.20 9.03 24.60
N ALA A 78 -12.00 9.30 24.08
CA ALA A 78 -11.29 10.56 24.32
C ALA A 78 -12.05 11.77 23.75
N SER A 79 -12.69 11.60 22.58
CA SER A 79 -13.55 12.64 21.99
C SER A 79 -14.81 12.88 22.83
N GLN A 80 -15.44 11.83 23.37
CA GLN A 80 -16.59 11.95 24.26
C GLN A 80 -16.23 12.65 25.58
N GLN A 81 -15.01 12.46 26.07
CA GLN A 81 -14.47 13.13 27.25
C GLN A 81 -13.97 14.56 26.97
N LEU A 82 -14.22 15.11 25.77
CA LEU A 82 -13.77 16.44 25.32
C LEU A 82 -12.23 16.62 25.33
N ASN A 83 -11.48 15.51 25.30
CA ASN A 83 -10.02 15.51 25.25
C ASN A 83 -9.54 15.46 23.79
N PHE A 84 -9.71 16.59 23.09
CA PHE A 84 -9.47 16.70 21.65
C PHE A 84 -7.99 16.49 21.27
N GLU A 85 -7.04 16.87 22.13
CA GLU A 85 -5.61 16.63 21.88
C GLU A 85 -5.31 15.13 21.85
N ARG A 86 -5.84 14.37 22.83
CA ARG A 86 -5.69 12.92 22.86
C ARG A 86 -6.40 12.24 21.69
N ALA A 87 -7.59 12.71 21.32
CA ALA A 87 -8.32 12.18 20.17
C ALA A 87 -7.59 12.45 18.84
N ALA A 88 -7.03 13.65 18.65
CA ALA A 88 -6.24 13.99 17.47
C ALA A 88 -4.96 13.14 17.38
N TRP A 89 -4.26 12.95 18.51
CA TRP A 89 -3.08 12.08 18.55
C TRP A 89 -3.43 10.61 18.24
N LEU A 90 -4.52 10.07 18.80
CA LEU A 90 -4.98 8.71 18.50
C LEU A 90 -5.42 8.56 17.03
N ARG A 91 -6.03 9.58 16.44
CA ARG A 91 -6.36 9.62 15.00
C ARG A 91 -5.11 9.56 14.13
N ASP A 92 -4.08 10.33 14.47
CA ASP A 92 -2.84 10.38 13.69
C ASP A 92 -2.03 9.08 13.86
N ALA A 93 -2.08 8.47 15.05
CA ALA A 93 -1.56 7.12 15.30
C ALA A 93 -2.33 6.06 14.50
N LEU A 94 -3.66 6.12 14.47
CA LEU A 94 -4.50 5.25 13.63
C LEU A 94 -4.15 5.37 12.16
N ARG A 95 -3.97 6.57 11.62
CA ARG A 95 -3.53 6.77 10.23
C ARG A 95 -2.17 6.13 9.95
N SER A 96 -1.22 6.29 10.87
CA SER A 96 0.11 5.71 10.70
C SER A 96 0.11 4.18 10.79
N VAL A 97 -0.76 3.61 11.64
CA VAL A 97 -0.98 2.17 11.76
C VAL A 97 -1.70 1.64 10.52
N ASP A 98 -2.76 2.31 10.07
CA ASP A 98 -3.47 1.98 8.83
C ASP A 98 -2.49 2.00 7.65
N GLU A 99 -1.65 3.03 7.49
CA GLU A 99 -0.65 3.09 6.41
C GLU A 99 0.32 1.89 6.41
N LEU A 100 0.74 1.41 7.59
CA LEU A 100 1.60 0.23 7.69
C LEU A 100 0.86 -1.10 7.50
N LEU A 101 -0.34 -1.23 8.06
CA LEU A 101 -1.17 -2.44 7.95
C LEU A 101 -1.70 -2.60 6.52
N ILE A 102 -2.07 -1.49 5.89
CA ILE A 102 -2.31 -1.37 4.45
C ILE A 102 -1.05 -1.83 3.71
N GLY A 103 0.14 -1.35 4.06
CA GLY A 103 1.39 -1.84 3.45
C GLY A 103 1.54 -3.37 3.49
N GLN A 104 1.40 -4.02 4.65
CA GLN A 104 1.59 -5.48 4.74
C GLN A 104 0.46 -6.32 4.14
N ARG A 105 -0.81 -5.93 4.32
CA ARG A 105 -1.97 -6.66 3.75
C ARG A 105 -2.12 -6.39 2.26
N LEU A 106 -1.84 -5.16 1.80
CA LEU A 106 -1.77 -4.86 0.38
C LEU A 106 -0.63 -5.62 -0.26
N ILE A 107 0.56 -5.78 0.33
CA ILE A 107 1.63 -6.53 -0.35
C ILE A 107 1.17 -7.96 -0.71
N THR A 108 0.59 -8.70 0.23
CA THR A 108 0.13 -10.08 -0.07
C THR A 108 -1.08 -10.09 -1.01
N GLY A 109 -2.13 -9.30 -0.72
CA GLY A 109 -3.33 -9.26 -1.55
C GLY A 109 -3.12 -8.65 -2.94
N ALA A 110 -2.25 -7.63 -3.06
CA ALA A 110 -1.89 -7.00 -4.33
C ALA A 110 -0.96 -7.89 -5.17
N VAL A 111 -0.07 -8.66 -4.55
CA VAL A 111 0.73 -9.66 -5.28
C VAL A 111 -0.17 -10.67 -5.97
N GLU A 112 -1.25 -11.10 -5.30
CA GLU A 112 -2.21 -12.04 -5.86
C GLU A 112 -3.22 -11.39 -6.82
N ALA A 113 -3.72 -10.20 -6.50
CA ALA A 113 -4.75 -9.51 -7.28
C ALA A 113 -4.22 -8.74 -8.50
N ASN A 114 -2.96 -8.26 -8.46
CA ASN A 114 -2.39 -7.42 -9.53
C ASN A 114 -1.61 -8.25 -10.56
N ASN A 115 -2.16 -9.40 -10.93
CA ASN A 115 -1.70 -10.19 -12.06
C ASN A 115 -2.58 -9.87 -13.25
N LEU A 116 -2.22 -8.79 -13.95
CA LEU A 116 -3.06 -8.21 -14.98
C LEU A 116 -2.23 -7.56 -16.09
N PHE A 117 -2.86 -7.45 -17.26
CA PHE A 117 -2.40 -6.55 -18.32
C PHE A 117 -3.13 -5.23 -18.19
N ILE A 118 -2.40 -4.14 -18.40
CA ILE A 118 -2.97 -2.81 -18.62
C ILE A 118 -2.69 -2.46 -20.07
N VAL A 119 -3.72 -2.11 -20.82
CA VAL A 119 -3.55 -1.77 -22.25
C VAL A 119 -4.18 -0.42 -22.55
N TYR A 120 -3.36 0.50 -23.06
CA TYR A 120 -3.80 1.82 -23.50
C TYR A 120 -3.32 2.11 -24.93
N PRO A 121 -4.02 3.00 -25.66
CA PRO A 121 -3.47 3.59 -26.88
C PRO A 121 -2.11 4.25 -26.60
N SER A 122 -1.13 4.00 -27.46
CA SER A 122 0.17 4.64 -27.37
C SER A 122 0.11 6.06 -27.93
N ALA A 123 1.05 6.91 -27.52
CA ALA A 123 1.26 8.21 -28.17
C ALA A 123 1.64 8.06 -29.65
N LYS A 124 2.17 6.89 -30.04
CA LYS A 124 2.40 6.56 -31.45
C LYS A 124 1.10 6.12 -32.10
N GLU A 125 0.70 6.85 -33.15
CA GLU A 125 -0.52 6.58 -33.90
C GLU A 125 -0.53 5.15 -34.47
N GLY A 126 -1.64 4.44 -34.29
CA GLY A 126 -1.78 3.03 -34.68
C GLY A 126 -1.05 2.03 -33.78
N TYR A 127 -0.60 2.41 -32.58
CA TYR A 127 0.02 1.51 -31.60
C TYR A 127 -0.70 1.52 -30.25
N ASN A 128 -0.43 0.50 -29.42
CA ASN A 128 -0.87 0.37 -28.03
C ASN A 128 0.32 0.10 -27.12
N GLU A 129 0.25 0.61 -25.90
CA GLU A 129 1.14 0.26 -24.80
C GLU A 129 0.51 -0.87 -23.99
N ILE A 130 1.27 -1.94 -23.79
CA ILE A 130 0.92 -3.06 -22.92
C ILE A 130 1.84 -3.03 -21.71
N PHE A 131 1.25 -2.86 -20.52
CA PHE A 131 1.95 -3.03 -19.25
C PHE A 131 1.60 -4.40 -18.69
N PHE A 132 2.61 -5.24 -18.57
CA PHE A 132 2.50 -6.57 -17.99
C PHE A 132 2.87 -6.51 -16.50
N VAL A 133 1.87 -6.67 -15.64
CA VAL A 133 2.05 -6.66 -14.19
C VAL A 133 1.90 -8.08 -13.65
N ARG A 134 2.92 -8.54 -12.91
CA ARG A 134 2.92 -9.83 -12.22
C ARG A 134 3.43 -9.64 -10.80
N HIS A 135 2.77 -10.27 -9.84
CA HIS A 135 3.11 -10.17 -8.41
C HIS A 135 3.13 -8.71 -7.93
N GLY A 136 2.22 -7.89 -8.44
CA GLY A 136 2.14 -6.46 -8.12
C GLY A 136 3.28 -5.61 -8.66
N ARG A 137 4.09 -6.13 -9.60
CA ARG A 137 5.24 -5.44 -10.18
C ARG A 137 5.10 -5.33 -11.68
N LEU A 138 5.57 -4.21 -12.23
CA LEU A 138 5.72 -4.07 -13.67
C LEU A 138 6.87 -4.96 -14.13
N VAL A 139 6.55 -6.06 -14.79
CA VAL A 139 7.56 -6.95 -15.40
C VAL A 139 8.03 -6.36 -16.71
N ARG A 140 7.11 -5.81 -17.50
CA ARG A 140 7.43 -5.27 -18.81
C ARG A 140 6.45 -4.22 -19.29
N GLN A 141 6.95 -3.29 -20.08
CA GLN A 141 6.19 -2.38 -20.91
C GLN A 141 6.59 -2.59 -22.36
N GLU A 142 5.61 -2.76 -23.26
CA GLU A 142 5.87 -2.91 -24.69
C GLU A 142 4.87 -2.14 -25.56
N CYS A 143 5.39 -1.53 -26.63
CA CYS A 143 4.60 -0.85 -27.65
C CYS A 143 4.36 -1.80 -28.83
N VAL A 144 3.09 -2.04 -29.16
CA VAL A 144 2.66 -3.03 -30.16
C VAL A 144 1.74 -2.36 -31.20
N PRO A 145 1.85 -2.69 -32.50
CA PRO A 145 0.88 -2.22 -33.50
C PRO A 145 -0.55 -2.59 -33.11
N HIS A 146 -1.51 -1.72 -33.40
CA HIS A 146 -2.93 -1.94 -33.20
C HIS A 146 -3.50 -2.79 -34.33
N GLU A 147 -3.08 -4.05 -34.33
CA GLU A 147 -3.53 -5.05 -35.28
C GLU A 147 -3.95 -6.29 -34.49
N PRO A 148 -5.08 -6.94 -34.85
CA PRO A 148 -5.62 -8.05 -34.07
C PRO A 148 -4.59 -9.17 -33.86
N GLU A 149 -3.93 -9.59 -34.94
CA GLU A 149 -2.94 -10.67 -34.90
C GLU A 149 -1.73 -10.31 -34.04
N MET A 150 -1.20 -9.09 -34.18
CA MET A 150 -0.02 -8.64 -33.44
C MET A 150 -0.29 -8.50 -31.94
N MET A 151 -1.42 -7.90 -31.56
CA MET A 151 -1.80 -7.75 -30.16
C MET A 151 -2.10 -9.11 -29.52
N CYS A 152 -2.90 -9.94 -30.19
CA CYS A 152 -3.32 -11.23 -29.64
C CYS A 152 -2.12 -12.16 -29.45
N ASN A 153 -1.24 -12.26 -30.45
CA ASN A 153 0.01 -13.01 -30.34
C ASN A 153 0.86 -12.49 -29.19
N ARG A 154 1.01 -11.16 -29.08
CA ARG A 154 1.86 -10.59 -28.04
C ARG A 154 1.37 -10.88 -26.63
N ILE A 155 0.07 -10.73 -26.39
CA ILE A 155 -0.54 -11.05 -25.08
C ILE A 155 -0.37 -12.54 -24.77
N TYR A 156 -0.57 -13.41 -25.76
CA TYR A 156 -0.38 -14.84 -25.61
C TYR A 156 1.06 -15.21 -25.19
N VAL A 157 2.06 -14.64 -25.87
CA VAL A 157 3.48 -14.84 -25.50
C VAL A 157 3.78 -14.32 -24.10
N LEU A 158 3.20 -13.18 -23.71
CA LEU A 158 3.37 -12.65 -22.34
C LEU A 158 2.72 -13.54 -21.28
N LEU A 159 1.58 -14.19 -21.58
CA LEU A 159 0.96 -15.18 -20.71
C LEU A 159 1.84 -16.42 -20.52
N GLU A 160 2.43 -16.95 -21.60
CA GLU A 160 3.37 -18.06 -21.51
C GLU A 160 4.60 -17.70 -20.65
N GLN A 161 5.12 -16.48 -20.80
CA GLN A 161 6.19 -15.96 -19.95
C GLN A 161 5.73 -15.83 -18.48
N ALA A 162 4.50 -15.40 -18.24
CA ALA A 162 3.94 -15.27 -16.90
C ALA A 162 3.86 -16.63 -16.17
N ALA A 163 3.53 -17.70 -16.89
CA ALA A 163 3.52 -19.06 -16.35
C ALA A 163 4.93 -19.54 -15.96
N GLN A 164 5.96 -19.15 -16.72
CA GLN A 164 7.36 -19.50 -16.42
C GLN A 164 7.95 -18.74 -15.22
N LEU A 165 7.44 -17.54 -14.91
CA LEU A 165 7.92 -16.73 -13.78
C LEU A 165 7.56 -17.33 -12.41
N GLY A 166 6.60 -18.25 -12.33
CA GLY A 166 6.30 -19.02 -11.11
C GLY A 166 5.77 -18.18 -9.94
N GLU A 167 6.21 -18.55 -8.73
CA GLU A 167 5.77 -17.99 -7.44
C GLU A 167 6.31 -16.58 -7.18
N PRO A 168 5.65 -15.79 -6.31
CA PRO A 168 6.14 -14.48 -5.93
C PRO A 168 7.52 -14.59 -5.23
N PRO A 169 8.41 -13.61 -5.42
CA PRO A 169 9.73 -13.64 -4.83
C PRO A 169 9.66 -13.60 -3.30
N SER A 170 10.41 -14.49 -2.66
CA SER A 170 10.45 -14.68 -1.20
C SER A 170 11.09 -13.53 -0.42
N ILE A 171 11.87 -12.68 -1.10
CA ILE A 171 12.50 -11.49 -0.53
C ILE A 171 11.99 -10.27 -1.31
N VAL A 172 11.34 -9.36 -0.59
CA VAL A 172 10.83 -8.10 -1.13
C VAL A 172 11.63 -6.97 -0.50
N GLY A 173 12.44 -6.28 -1.30
CA GLY A 173 13.18 -5.10 -0.87
C GLY A 173 12.29 -3.85 -0.82
N LYS A 174 12.88 -2.74 -0.36
CA LYS A 174 12.15 -1.47 -0.20
C LYS A 174 11.63 -0.92 -1.53
N ALA A 175 12.43 -1.00 -2.60
CA ALA A 175 12.04 -0.51 -3.92
C ALA A 175 10.86 -1.30 -4.49
N GLU A 176 10.82 -2.61 -4.24
CA GLU A 176 9.74 -3.49 -4.66
C GLU A 176 8.45 -3.21 -3.89
N VAL A 177 8.54 -2.95 -2.58
CA VAL A 177 7.39 -2.50 -1.78
C VAL A 177 6.84 -1.18 -2.32
N ASP A 178 7.71 -0.24 -2.66
CA ASP A 178 7.30 1.05 -3.21
C ASP A 178 6.58 0.88 -4.55
N GLN A 179 7.10 0.03 -5.46
CA GLN A 179 6.42 -0.29 -6.73
C GLN A 179 5.04 -0.91 -6.53
N ILE A 180 4.92 -1.92 -5.65
CA ILE A 180 3.65 -2.59 -5.36
C ILE A 180 2.63 -1.58 -4.82
N ASN A 181 3.06 -0.69 -3.91
CA ASN A 181 2.20 0.34 -3.35
C ASN A 181 1.75 1.37 -4.40
N ILE A 182 2.67 1.81 -5.27
CA ILE A 182 2.35 2.76 -6.34
C ILE A 182 1.32 2.15 -7.29
N ILE A 183 1.57 0.93 -7.78
CA ILE A 183 0.67 0.24 -8.72
C ILE A 183 -0.69 -0.02 -8.07
N SER A 184 -0.72 -0.54 -6.84
CA SER A 184 -1.98 -0.85 -6.16
C SER A 184 -2.84 0.39 -5.89
N ARG A 185 -2.21 1.50 -5.45
CA ARG A 185 -2.92 2.78 -5.26
C ARG A 185 -3.42 3.35 -6.57
N TRP A 186 -2.64 3.23 -7.63
CA TRP A 186 -3.03 3.70 -8.94
C TRP A 186 -4.21 2.88 -9.48
N LEU A 187 -4.18 1.54 -9.39
CA LEU A 187 -5.28 0.66 -9.78
C LEU A 187 -6.56 0.97 -8.99
N HIS A 188 -6.48 1.14 -7.68
CA HIS A 188 -7.64 1.49 -6.86
C HIS A 188 -8.28 2.83 -7.28
N ARG A 189 -7.47 3.82 -7.70
CA ARG A 189 -8.01 5.11 -8.15
C ARG A 189 -8.71 5.01 -9.51
N HIS A 190 -8.32 4.06 -10.33
CA HIS A 190 -8.81 3.91 -11.71
C HIS A 190 -9.67 2.66 -11.88
N SER A 191 -10.16 2.03 -10.80
CA SER A 191 -10.77 0.68 -10.82
C SER A 191 -11.92 0.49 -11.80
N ASP A 192 -12.56 1.58 -12.23
CA ASP A 192 -13.67 1.58 -13.18
C ASP A 192 -13.20 1.63 -14.65
N ASP A 193 -11.90 1.72 -14.90
CA ASP A 193 -11.31 1.72 -16.24
C ASP A 193 -11.35 0.31 -16.86
N ARG A 194 -11.76 0.24 -18.12
CA ARG A 194 -11.84 -1.00 -18.92
C ARG A 194 -10.48 -1.40 -19.50
N ALA A 195 -9.42 -0.66 -19.18
CA ALA A 195 -8.06 -0.97 -19.61
C ALA A 195 -7.39 -2.14 -18.83
N PHE A 196 -8.05 -2.72 -17.82
CA PHE A 196 -7.47 -3.73 -16.94
C PHE A 196 -7.96 -5.14 -17.21
N PHE A 197 -7.01 -6.05 -17.40
CA PHE A 197 -7.30 -7.43 -17.77
C PHE A 197 -6.58 -8.40 -16.83
N PRO A 198 -7.21 -8.78 -15.71
CA PRO A 198 -6.68 -9.81 -14.82
C PRO A 198 -6.56 -11.15 -15.53
N PHE A 199 -5.46 -11.86 -15.26
CA PHE A 199 -5.12 -13.10 -15.97
C PHE A 199 -4.87 -14.32 -15.06
N GLN A 200 -5.21 -14.25 -13.77
CA GLN A 200 -4.98 -15.34 -12.81
C GLN A 200 -5.50 -16.71 -13.31
N GLN A 201 -6.71 -16.73 -13.90
CA GLN A 201 -7.32 -17.96 -14.42
C GLN A 201 -6.65 -18.44 -15.72
N ALA A 202 -6.20 -17.50 -16.56
CA ALA A 202 -5.50 -17.79 -17.81
C ALA A 202 -4.12 -18.45 -17.60
N LEU A 203 -3.55 -18.41 -16.39
CA LEU A 203 -2.33 -19.14 -16.06
C LEU A 203 -2.56 -20.65 -15.89
N VAL A 204 -3.80 -21.07 -15.65
CA VAL A 204 -4.14 -22.46 -15.28
C VAL A 204 -4.99 -23.13 -16.36
N ASP A 205 -5.75 -22.35 -17.14
CA ASP A 205 -6.68 -22.84 -18.16
C ASP A 205 -6.41 -22.17 -19.52
N SER A 206 -6.15 -22.99 -20.55
CA SER A 206 -5.91 -22.53 -21.92
C SER A 206 -7.13 -21.88 -22.57
N ASP A 207 -8.34 -22.30 -22.22
CA ASP A 207 -9.58 -21.74 -22.76
C ASP A 207 -9.84 -20.35 -22.16
N GLU A 208 -9.51 -20.15 -20.88
CA GLU A 208 -9.54 -18.83 -20.25
C GLU A 208 -8.45 -17.91 -20.83
N ALA A 209 -7.28 -18.46 -21.18
CA ALA A 209 -6.24 -17.68 -21.86
C ALA A 209 -6.72 -17.17 -23.24
N GLN A 210 -7.36 -18.03 -24.03
CA GLN A 210 -7.92 -17.62 -25.33
C GLN A 210 -9.02 -16.56 -25.16
N ARG A 211 -9.93 -16.75 -24.20
CA ARG A 211 -11.01 -15.79 -23.91
C ARG A 211 -10.46 -14.44 -23.45
N LEU A 212 -9.44 -14.43 -22.61
CA LEU A 212 -8.77 -13.22 -22.17
C LEU A 212 -8.16 -12.46 -23.34
N VAL A 213 -7.40 -13.14 -24.20
CA VAL A 213 -6.76 -12.52 -25.38
C VAL A 213 -7.79 -11.86 -26.28
N GLN A 214 -8.89 -12.55 -26.57
CA GLN A 214 -9.99 -12.00 -27.37
C GLN A 214 -10.66 -10.80 -26.69
N ARG A 215 -10.91 -10.88 -25.37
CA ARG A 215 -11.52 -9.79 -24.60
C ARG A 215 -10.66 -8.52 -24.63
N VAL A 216 -9.33 -8.66 -24.46
CA VAL A 216 -8.40 -7.52 -24.51
C VAL A 216 -8.52 -6.80 -25.85
N TRP A 217 -8.50 -7.54 -26.97
CA TRP A 217 -8.64 -6.94 -28.29
C TRP A 217 -9.96 -6.18 -28.43
N VAL A 218 -11.08 -6.83 -28.13
CA VAL A 218 -12.42 -6.24 -28.31
C VAL A 218 -12.60 -4.97 -27.49
N GLU A 219 -12.17 -4.97 -26.22
CA GLU A 219 -12.33 -3.81 -25.35
C GLU A 219 -11.41 -2.65 -25.73
N VAL A 220 -10.15 -2.93 -26.12
CA VAL A 220 -9.20 -1.90 -26.55
C VAL A 220 -9.60 -1.30 -27.90
N ASP A 221 -10.04 -2.11 -28.84
CA ASP A 221 -10.55 -1.66 -30.15
C ASP A 221 -11.79 -0.78 -29.98
N ALA A 222 -12.75 -1.20 -29.16
CA ALA A 222 -13.93 -0.39 -28.83
C ALA A 222 -13.58 0.93 -28.14
N ALA A 223 -12.64 0.92 -27.17
CA ALA A 223 -12.19 2.13 -26.49
C ALA A 223 -11.49 3.10 -27.45
N ARG A 224 -10.70 2.59 -28.40
CA ARG A 224 -10.04 3.40 -29.42
C ARG A 224 -11.03 4.05 -30.38
N ALA A 225 -12.07 3.32 -30.80
CA ALA A 225 -13.13 3.87 -31.65
C ALA A 225 -13.85 5.05 -30.98
N LEU A 226 -14.11 4.96 -29.67
CA LEU A 226 -14.76 6.03 -28.89
C LEU A 226 -13.87 7.28 -28.73
N GLN A 227 -12.55 7.11 -28.61
CA GLN A 227 -11.60 8.23 -28.49
C GLN A 227 -11.37 8.98 -29.82
N VAL A 228 -11.63 8.36 -30.96
CA VAL A 228 -11.57 9.04 -32.28
C VAL A 228 -12.74 10.01 -32.47
N GLU A 229 -13.84 9.84 -31.71
CA GLU A 229 -15.03 10.70 -31.79
C GLU A 229 -14.97 11.95 -30.89
N GLU A 230 -14.07 12.01 -29.90
CA GLU A 230 -13.84 13.21 -29.09
C GLU A 230 -12.67 14.03 -29.68
N PRO A 231 -12.91 15.21 -30.27
CA PRO A 231 -11.83 16.04 -30.77
C PRO A 231 -10.97 16.55 -29.62
N GLN A 232 -9.65 16.41 -29.80
CA GLN A 232 -8.59 16.92 -28.94
C GLN A 232 -8.87 18.39 -28.56
N GLN A 233 -9.26 18.65 -27.31
CA GLN A 233 -9.20 20.00 -26.76
C GLN A 233 -7.72 20.34 -26.53
N GLU A 234 -7.21 21.18 -27.42
CA GLU A 234 -5.85 21.71 -27.45
C GLU A 234 -5.41 22.26 -26.09
N ALA A 235 -4.19 21.90 -25.71
CA ALA A 235 -3.46 22.46 -24.60
C ALA A 235 -3.25 23.96 -24.78
N VAL A 236 -3.86 24.78 -23.93
CA VAL A 236 -3.48 26.19 -23.78
C VAL A 236 -2.46 26.31 -22.65
N TYR A 237 -1.22 26.50 -23.10
CA TYR A 237 -0.04 27.00 -22.40
C TYR A 237 -0.37 28.19 -21.49
N ASN A 238 0.06 28.16 -20.23
CA ASN A 238 0.26 29.38 -19.43
C ASN A 238 1.47 29.19 -18.51
N ASP A 239 2.58 29.75 -18.95
CA ASP A 239 3.84 29.91 -18.22
C ASP A 239 3.77 31.24 -17.44
N PRO A 240 3.88 31.26 -16.09
CA PRO A 240 3.92 32.50 -15.35
C PRO A 240 5.36 32.98 -15.15
N LEU A 241 5.64 34.19 -15.65
CA LEU A 241 6.80 35.04 -15.36
C LEU A 241 7.03 35.25 -13.86
#